data_AF-A0A2N1V833-F1
#
_entry.id   AF-A0A2N1V833-F1
#
_cell.length_a   1.000
_cell.length_b   1.000
_cell.length_c   1.000
_cell.angle_alpha   90.00
_cell.angle_beta   90.00
_cell.angle_gamma   90.00
#
_symmetry.space_group_name_H-M   'P 1'
#
loop_
_entity.id
_entity.type
_entity.pdbx_description
1 polymer ?
#
loop_
_entity_poly.entity_id
_entity_poly.type
_entity_poly.pdbx_seq_one_letter_code
_entity_poly.pdbx_strand_id
1 'polypeptide(L)'
;MYKIIVYITVFIMLSCSKATTKQGNYEDYGNQEIEHRDSLLVTFTIKEWGLLNWRGWENYSKDYHLTNELVEYFIAGTFYSPDKTKVILWVGEKKPNSKSIKEYSESDDSNRICPEGADTVYSMTALIGIRNSPNSKWDLYPFDQQLAVCYSTKEQVINVLEQYYFKNMSNHSMYVMQQSGDGIGTRVLTPFAYNLLDSDFWENSWLWKKDTVGSYGLYPFQIKGYDCNINDYNRLLKYDPKTHKPYPNNERKPFKNSLKDCAKPFDLPILDYPKEIFELYNN
;
A
#
# COMPACT_ATOMS: atom_id res chain seq x y z
N MET A 1 -52.06 19.49 -45.00
CA MET A 1 -50.65 19.32 -45.42
C MET A 1 -49.80 19.07 -44.17
N TYR A 2 -49.74 17.83 -43.71
CA TYR A 2 -48.95 17.40 -42.55
C TYR A 2 -47.86 16.44 -43.04
N LYS A 3 -46.65 16.94 -43.26
CA LYS A 3 -45.43 16.12 -43.32
C LYS A 3 -44.24 17.05 -43.10
N ILE A 4 -43.72 17.08 -41.89
CA ILE A 4 -42.34 17.33 -41.45
C ILE A 4 -42.42 17.18 -39.92
N ILE A 5 -41.37 16.65 -39.28
CA ILE A 5 -41.29 16.18 -37.87
C ILE A 5 -41.52 14.67 -37.74
N VAL A 6 -40.55 13.89 -38.19
CA VAL A 6 -39.97 12.73 -37.50
C VAL A 6 -38.61 12.57 -38.17
N TYR A 7 -37.50 12.95 -37.54
CA TYR A 7 -36.11 12.49 -37.80
C TYR A 7 -35.07 13.38 -37.08
N ILE A 8 -35.23 13.62 -35.77
CA ILE A 8 -34.11 14.06 -34.91
C ILE A 8 -34.30 13.41 -33.54
N THR A 9 -34.20 12.07 -33.45
CA THR A 9 -34.14 11.39 -32.15
C THR A 9 -33.45 10.02 -32.24
N VAL A 10 -32.37 9.89 -33.01
CA VAL A 10 -31.51 8.70 -32.93
C VAL A 10 -30.07 9.10 -33.30
N PHE A 11 -29.35 9.83 -32.44
CA PHE A 11 -27.87 9.96 -32.54
C PHE A 11 -27.24 10.58 -31.28
N ILE A 12 -27.54 10.09 -30.07
CA ILE A 12 -26.72 10.37 -28.86
C ILE A 12 -26.58 9.11 -27.97
N MET A 13 -26.46 7.93 -28.57
CA MET A 13 -26.33 6.67 -27.80
C MET A 13 -25.20 5.75 -28.32
N LEU A 14 -24.17 6.30 -28.99
CA LEU A 14 -23.02 5.51 -29.43
C LEU A 14 -21.70 6.32 -29.36
N SER A 15 -21.38 6.83 -28.17
CA SER A 15 -20.00 7.13 -27.79
C SER A 15 -19.71 6.69 -26.35
N CYS A 16 -20.21 5.52 -25.97
CA CYS A 16 -19.44 4.67 -25.08
C CYS A 16 -18.65 3.70 -25.96
N SER A 17 -17.65 4.21 -26.66
CA SER A 17 -16.51 3.36 -26.98
C SER A 17 -15.96 2.94 -25.62
N LYS A 18 -16.37 1.77 -25.14
CA LYS A 18 -15.52 1.01 -24.24
C LYS A 18 -14.22 0.89 -25.00
N ALA A 19 -13.24 1.73 -24.66
CA ALA A 19 -11.87 1.47 -25.01
C ALA A 19 -11.67 0.03 -24.57
N THR A 20 -11.49 -0.87 -25.53
CA THR A 20 -11.05 -2.23 -25.24
C THR A 20 -9.72 -2.04 -24.55
N THR A 21 -9.75 -2.02 -23.21
CA THR A 21 -8.57 -2.07 -22.37
C THR A 21 -7.84 -3.32 -22.84
N LYS A 22 -6.75 -3.10 -23.59
CA LYS A 22 -5.80 -4.17 -23.86
C LYS A 22 -5.44 -4.70 -22.47
N GLN A 23 -5.85 -5.93 -22.20
CA GLN A 23 -5.54 -6.62 -20.97
C GLN A 23 -4.06 -6.95 -21.05
N GLY A 24 -3.20 -5.99 -20.72
CA GLY A 24 -1.76 -6.18 -20.66
C GLY A 24 -1.44 -7.27 -19.64
N ASN A 25 -0.47 -8.12 -19.95
CA ASN A 25 0.05 -9.06 -18.96
C ASN A 25 1.10 -8.37 -18.08
N TYR A 26 1.54 -9.02 -17.00
CA TYR A 26 2.65 -8.50 -16.19
C TYR A 26 3.92 -8.30 -17.02
N GLU A 27 4.21 -9.17 -17.99
CA GLU A 27 5.43 -9.05 -18.79
C GLU A 27 5.48 -7.74 -19.60
N ASP A 28 4.31 -7.20 -19.97
CA ASP A 28 4.16 -5.94 -20.72
C ASP A 28 4.43 -4.69 -19.85
N TYR A 29 4.25 -4.77 -18.51
CA TYR A 29 4.26 -3.60 -17.62
C TYR A 29 5.12 -3.75 -16.35
N GLY A 30 5.24 -4.96 -15.82
CA GLY A 30 6.09 -5.34 -14.68
C GLY A 30 7.59 -5.32 -14.99
N ASN A 31 7.96 -5.16 -16.26
CA ASN A 31 9.33 -4.99 -16.72
C ASN A 31 9.73 -3.52 -16.94
N GLN A 32 8.97 -2.54 -16.43
CA GLN A 32 9.49 -1.18 -16.38
C GLN A 32 10.77 -1.19 -15.55
N GLU A 33 11.90 -0.98 -16.21
CA GLU A 33 13.19 -0.89 -15.56
C GLU A 33 13.15 0.28 -14.59
N ILE A 34 13.28 -0.02 -13.30
CA ILE A 34 13.38 1.01 -12.28
C ILE A 34 14.66 1.81 -12.54
N GLU A 35 14.54 3.13 -12.50
CA GLU A 35 15.72 3.99 -12.63
C GLU A 35 16.71 3.63 -11.53
N HIS A 36 17.99 3.49 -11.87
CA HIS A 36 19.02 3.04 -10.91
C HIS A 36 19.00 3.87 -9.61
N ARG A 37 18.85 5.20 -9.72
CA ARG A 37 18.71 6.10 -8.56
C ARG A 37 17.51 5.77 -7.67
N ASP A 38 16.37 5.45 -8.28
CA ASP A 38 15.13 5.15 -7.57
C ASP A 38 15.22 3.79 -6.88
N SER A 39 15.86 2.82 -7.53
CA SER A 39 16.11 1.50 -6.96
C SER A 39 16.99 1.58 -5.70
N LEU A 40 18.06 2.37 -5.75
CA LEU A 40 18.94 2.59 -4.59
C LEU A 40 18.19 3.27 -3.44
N LEU A 41 17.43 4.33 -3.73
CA LEU A 41 16.63 5.04 -2.73
C LEU A 41 15.61 4.10 -2.08
N VAL A 42 14.78 3.42 -2.89
CA VAL A 42 13.73 2.53 -2.40
C VAL A 42 14.30 1.39 -1.57
N THR A 43 15.34 0.72 -2.07
CA THR A 43 15.98 -0.42 -1.37
C THR A 43 16.58 0.02 -0.03
N PHE A 44 17.21 1.20 0.01
CA PHE A 44 17.70 1.78 1.26
C PHE A 44 16.53 2.07 2.21
N THR A 45 15.47 2.73 1.74
CA THR A 45 14.29 3.08 2.54
C THR A 45 13.66 1.85 3.20
N ILE A 46 13.38 0.79 2.44
CA ILE A 46 12.72 -0.42 2.99
C ILE A 46 13.63 -1.17 3.96
N LYS A 47 14.94 -1.20 3.70
CA LYS A 47 15.90 -1.80 4.62
C LYS A 47 15.92 -1.06 5.96
N GLU A 48 15.99 0.26 5.94
CA GLU A 48 15.97 1.07 7.17
C GLU A 48 14.64 0.93 7.92
N TRP A 49 13.51 0.91 7.21
CA TRP A 49 12.20 0.64 7.84
C TRP A 49 12.17 -0.73 8.51
N GLY A 50 12.72 -1.74 7.85
CA GLY A 50 12.95 -3.07 8.41
C GLY A 50 13.77 -3.02 9.69
N LEU A 51 14.96 -2.42 9.67
CA LEU A 51 15.84 -2.31 10.84
C LEU A 51 15.19 -1.56 12.01
N LEU A 52 14.35 -0.56 11.72
CA LEU A 52 13.62 0.21 12.71
C LEU A 52 12.34 -0.48 13.22
N ASN A 53 11.96 -1.64 12.66
CA ASN A 53 10.69 -2.33 12.94
C ASN A 53 9.49 -1.43 12.73
N TRP A 54 9.56 -0.56 11.72
CA TRP A 54 8.56 0.46 11.50
C TRP A 54 7.38 -0.09 10.70
N ARG A 55 6.16 -0.06 11.26
CA ARG A 55 4.86 -0.28 10.58
C ARG A 55 4.79 -1.43 9.56
N GLY A 56 4.34 -2.61 10.00
CA GLY A 56 4.14 -3.78 9.13
C GLY A 56 5.42 -4.57 8.84
N TRP A 57 6.58 -3.96 9.11
CA TRP A 57 7.88 -4.61 9.12
C TRP A 57 8.15 -5.15 10.53
N GLU A 58 8.16 -6.48 10.66
CA GLU A 58 8.19 -7.16 11.96
C GLU A 58 9.58 -7.14 12.61
N ASN A 59 9.59 -7.19 13.94
CA ASN A 59 10.82 -7.42 14.68
C ASN A 59 11.11 -8.92 14.75
N TYR A 60 11.96 -9.37 13.84
CA TYR A 60 12.30 -10.78 13.71
C TYR A 60 13.22 -11.29 14.81
N SER A 61 13.79 -10.43 15.66
CA SER A 61 14.61 -10.89 16.80
C SER A 61 13.85 -11.82 17.76
N LYS A 62 12.51 -11.79 17.71
CA LYS A 62 11.62 -12.67 18.46
C LYS A 62 11.34 -13.99 17.74
N ASP A 63 11.60 -14.05 16.44
CA ASP A 63 11.31 -15.17 15.56
C ASP A 63 12.62 -15.89 15.24
N TYR A 64 12.78 -17.11 15.74
CA TYR A 64 13.85 -18.00 15.28
C TYR A 64 15.26 -17.37 15.28
N HIS A 65 15.57 -16.49 16.26
CA HIS A 65 16.86 -15.78 16.37
C HIS A 65 17.28 -15.06 15.07
N LEU A 66 16.34 -14.83 14.15
CA LEU A 66 16.55 -14.05 12.94
C LEU A 66 16.73 -12.58 13.35
N THR A 67 17.68 -11.89 12.73
CA THR A 67 17.79 -10.44 12.92
C THR A 67 17.40 -9.75 11.63
N ASN A 68 16.94 -8.50 11.71
CA ASN A 68 16.45 -7.78 10.54
C ASN A 68 17.56 -7.52 9.50
N GLU A 69 18.84 -7.63 9.90
CA GLU A 69 20.02 -7.59 9.03
C GLU A 69 20.18 -8.84 8.14
N LEU A 70 19.61 -9.97 8.56
CA LEU A 70 19.63 -11.23 7.79
C LEU A 70 18.51 -11.30 6.75
N VAL A 71 17.55 -10.38 6.80
CA VAL A 71 16.46 -10.30 5.81
C VAL A 71 16.96 -9.58 4.56
N GLU A 72 16.82 -10.24 3.42
CA GLU A 72 17.10 -9.63 2.12
C GLU A 72 15.86 -8.85 1.66
N TYR A 73 16.05 -7.58 1.34
CA TYR A 73 15.00 -6.73 0.78
C TYR A 73 15.19 -6.57 -0.73
N PHE A 74 14.10 -6.60 -1.50
CA PHE A 74 14.17 -6.48 -2.95
C PHE A 74 12.95 -5.78 -3.53
N ILE A 75 13.12 -5.24 -4.75
CA ILE A 75 12.03 -4.70 -5.56
C ILE A 75 11.67 -5.75 -6.60
N ALA A 76 10.40 -6.14 -6.66
CA ALA A 76 9.90 -7.15 -7.59
C ALA A 76 9.24 -6.55 -8.83
N GLY A 77 8.56 -5.41 -8.67
CA GLY A 77 7.90 -4.70 -9.75
C GLY A 77 7.82 -3.22 -9.46
N THR A 78 7.88 -2.41 -10.52
CA THR A 78 7.82 -0.95 -10.47
C THR A 78 6.86 -0.46 -11.53
N PHE A 79 5.93 0.41 -11.14
CA PHE A 79 4.88 0.91 -12.04
C PHE A 79 4.80 2.42 -11.91
N TYR A 80 5.29 3.14 -12.91
CA TYR A 80 5.23 4.60 -12.94
C TYR A 80 3.94 5.10 -13.59
N SER A 81 3.44 6.24 -13.12
CA SER A 81 2.53 7.05 -13.92
C SER A 81 3.21 7.53 -15.22
N PRO A 82 2.44 7.89 -16.26
CA PRO A 82 3.02 8.36 -17.53
C PRO A 82 3.98 9.55 -17.40
N ASP A 83 3.72 10.46 -16.46
CA ASP A 83 4.56 11.63 -16.15
C ASP A 83 5.68 11.32 -15.13
N LYS A 84 5.79 10.08 -14.66
CA LYS A 84 6.72 9.59 -13.64
C LYS A 84 6.70 10.40 -12.34
N THR A 85 5.57 11.01 -11.96
CA THR A 85 5.41 11.71 -10.67
C THR A 85 4.77 10.86 -9.59
N LYS A 86 4.20 9.69 -9.97
CA LYS A 86 3.63 8.69 -9.08
C LYS A 86 4.25 7.33 -9.38
N VAL A 87 4.33 6.48 -8.36
CA VAL A 87 4.80 5.11 -8.51
C VAL A 87 4.05 4.17 -7.57
N ILE A 88 3.80 2.96 -8.04
CA ILE A 88 3.52 1.80 -7.18
C ILE A 88 4.71 0.86 -7.29
N LEU A 89 5.22 0.42 -6.16
CA LEU A 89 6.38 -0.49 -6.07
C LEU A 89 5.93 -1.75 -5.36
N TRP A 90 6.31 -2.92 -5.86
CA TRP A 90 6.17 -4.17 -5.13
C TRP A 90 7.50 -4.48 -4.47
N VAL A 91 7.52 -4.42 -3.14
CA VAL A 91 8.72 -4.62 -2.34
C VAL A 91 8.58 -5.90 -1.54
N GLY A 92 9.63 -6.70 -1.55
CA GLY A 92 9.64 -8.00 -0.93
C GLY A 92 10.72 -8.16 0.13
N GLU A 93 10.45 -9.07 1.04
CA GLU A 93 11.38 -9.61 2.02
C GLU A 93 11.65 -11.07 1.66
N LYS A 94 12.91 -11.48 1.76
CA LYS A 94 13.31 -12.88 1.75
C LYS A 94 14.00 -13.18 3.07
N LYS A 95 13.36 -14.03 3.86
CA LYS A 95 13.91 -14.56 5.11
C LYS A 95 14.72 -15.81 4.77
N PRO A 96 15.98 -15.91 5.24
CA PRO A 96 16.79 -17.09 5.00
C PRO A 96 16.21 -18.31 5.69
N ASN A 97 16.59 -19.51 5.24
CA ASN A 97 16.15 -20.76 5.84
C ASN A 97 16.47 -20.77 7.35
N SER A 98 15.48 -21.05 8.20
CA SER A 98 15.68 -21.17 9.65
C SER A 98 16.78 -22.16 10.03
N LYS A 99 16.92 -23.29 9.33
CA LYS A 99 18.02 -24.26 9.54
C LYS A 99 19.40 -23.64 9.32
N SER A 100 19.51 -22.66 8.41
CA SER A 100 20.77 -21.95 8.16
C SER A 100 21.12 -20.93 9.25
N ILE A 101 20.15 -20.58 10.10
CA ILE A 101 20.32 -19.66 11.23
C ILE A 101 20.58 -20.45 12.51
N LYS A 102 19.67 -21.36 12.89
CA LYS A 102 19.80 -22.25 14.06
C LYS A 102 18.73 -23.33 14.03
N GLU A 103 19.12 -24.56 14.36
CA GLU A 103 18.19 -25.68 14.55
C GLU A 103 17.57 -25.62 15.97
N TYR A 104 16.24 -25.67 16.07
CA TYR A 104 15.50 -25.60 17.34
C TYR A 104 15.01 -26.96 17.82
N SER A 105 14.82 -27.89 16.90
CA SER A 105 14.27 -29.22 17.11
C SER A 105 14.89 -30.20 16.13
N GLU A 106 14.99 -31.47 16.52
CA GLU A 106 15.34 -32.58 15.60
C GLU A 106 14.25 -32.82 14.53
N SER A 107 13.04 -32.30 14.75
CA SER A 107 11.94 -32.34 13.78
C SER A 107 11.98 -31.12 12.87
N ASP A 108 12.21 -31.36 11.57
CA ASP A 108 12.25 -30.34 10.52
C ASP A 108 11.00 -29.43 10.50
N ASP A 109 9.81 -29.99 10.69
CA ASP A 109 8.56 -29.23 10.68
C ASP A 109 8.49 -28.21 11.81
N SER A 110 9.16 -28.48 12.93
CA SER A 110 9.21 -27.58 14.09
C SER A 110 10.23 -26.43 13.91
N ASN A 111 11.05 -26.49 12.87
CA ASN A 111 12.06 -25.47 12.60
C ASN A 111 11.58 -24.41 11.61
N ARG A 112 10.41 -24.55 10.97
CA ARG A 112 9.97 -23.65 9.88
C ARG A 112 9.58 -22.26 10.39
N ILE A 113 10.00 -21.19 9.68
CA ILE A 113 9.64 -19.79 10.03
C ILE A 113 8.13 -19.58 9.93
N CYS A 114 7.50 -20.15 8.90
CA CYS A 114 6.05 -20.20 8.77
C CYS A 114 5.58 -21.63 9.02
N PRO A 115 4.68 -21.87 10.01
CA PRO A 115 4.30 -23.23 10.42
C PRO A 115 3.81 -24.13 9.29
N GLU A 116 3.09 -23.56 8.32
CA GLU A 116 2.57 -24.26 7.14
C GLU A 116 3.39 -23.96 5.86
N GLY A 117 4.44 -23.15 5.98
CA GLY A 117 5.22 -22.63 4.86
C GLY A 117 6.46 -23.46 4.54
N ALA A 118 7.27 -22.94 3.63
CA ALA A 118 8.59 -23.47 3.32
C ALA A 118 9.67 -22.89 4.24
N ASP A 119 10.85 -23.49 4.16
CA ASP A 119 12.06 -23.10 4.90
C ASP A 119 12.52 -21.67 4.59
N THR A 120 12.62 -21.30 3.32
CA THR A 120 12.86 -19.93 2.86
C THR A 120 11.51 -19.27 2.64
N VAL A 121 11.32 -18.10 3.26
CA VAL A 121 10.05 -17.38 3.23
C VAL A 121 10.18 -16.10 2.45
N TYR A 122 9.29 -15.93 1.48
CA TYR A 122 9.06 -14.69 0.76
C TYR A 122 7.80 -14.03 1.27
N SER A 123 7.91 -12.72 1.53
CA SER A 123 6.80 -11.83 1.79
C SER A 123 6.87 -10.65 0.83
N MET A 124 5.73 -10.04 0.51
CA MET A 124 5.65 -8.91 -0.41
C MET A 124 4.47 -8.01 -0.08
N THR A 125 4.70 -6.72 -0.09
CA THR A 125 3.67 -5.66 0.00
C THR A 125 3.90 -4.64 -1.11
N ALA A 126 2.95 -3.72 -1.27
CA ALA A 126 3.14 -2.57 -2.15
C ALA A 126 3.52 -1.32 -1.36
N LEU A 127 4.34 -0.47 -1.99
CA LEU A 127 4.53 0.93 -1.62
C LEU A 127 3.88 1.83 -2.65
N ILE A 128 3.50 3.01 -2.21
CA ILE A 128 3.07 4.12 -3.05
C ILE A 128 4.07 5.27 -2.91
N GLY A 129 4.45 5.86 -4.04
CA GLY A 129 5.35 7.01 -4.06
C GLY A 129 4.75 8.18 -4.83
N ILE A 130 5.02 9.39 -4.35
CA ILE A 130 4.73 10.64 -5.04
C ILE A 130 5.99 11.49 -5.06
N ARG A 131 6.19 12.27 -6.12
CA ARG A 131 7.25 13.28 -6.21
C ARG A 131 6.79 14.48 -7.04
N ASN A 132 7.42 15.64 -6.84
CA ASN A 132 7.02 16.89 -7.51
C ASN A 132 7.42 16.95 -8.99
N SER A 133 8.49 16.25 -9.35
CA SER A 133 9.00 16.17 -10.72
C SER A 133 9.76 14.85 -10.94
N PRO A 134 9.96 14.40 -12.19
CA PRO A 134 10.72 13.18 -12.48
C PRO A 134 12.12 13.13 -11.89
N ASN A 135 12.74 14.28 -11.57
CA ASN A 135 14.09 14.35 -11.03
C ASN A 135 14.14 14.59 -9.51
N SER A 136 12.98 14.66 -8.85
CA SER A 136 12.93 14.80 -7.39
C SER A 136 12.92 13.42 -6.71
N LYS A 137 13.33 13.40 -5.44
CA LYS A 137 13.24 12.21 -4.60
C LYS A 137 11.79 11.77 -4.39
N TRP A 138 11.60 10.47 -4.20
CA TRP A 138 10.31 9.90 -3.86
C TRP A 138 9.96 10.16 -2.39
N ASP A 139 8.74 10.62 -2.16
CA ASP A 139 8.05 10.48 -0.89
C ASP A 139 7.32 9.12 -0.91
N LEU A 140 7.84 8.14 -0.17
CA LEU A 140 7.36 6.75 -0.16
C LEU A 140 6.49 6.46 1.06
N TYR A 141 5.43 5.68 0.84
CA TYR A 141 4.50 5.27 1.89
C TYR A 141 4.10 3.81 1.71
N PRO A 142 3.82 3.08 2.81
CA PRO A 142 3.20 1.76 2.73
C PRO A 142 1.83 1.83 2.04
N PHE A 143 1.56 0.86 1.17
CA PHE A 143 0.30 0.70 0.46
C PHE A 143 -0.22 -0.74 0.62
N ASP A 144 -0.47 -1.11 1.87
CA ASP A 144 -0.78 -2.47 2.33
C ASP A 144 -2.20 -2.94 1.98
N GLN A 145 -2.65 -2.71 0.74
CA GLN A 145 -3.95 -3.18 0.25
C GLN A 145 -3.98 -4.69 0.04
N GLN A 146 -2.85 -5.23 -0.41
CA GLN A 146 -2.63 -6.65 -0.52
C GLN A 146 -1.25 -6.98 0.02
N LEU A 147 -1.24 -7.97 0.91
CA LEU A 147 -0.03 -8.54 1.47
C LEU A 147 0.05 -10.01 1.05
N ALA A 148 1.23 -10.46 0.66
CA ALA A 148 1.54 -11.87 0.47
C ALA A 148 2.61 -12.25 1.50
N VAL A 149 2.34 -13.22 2.37
CA VAL A 149 3.29 -13.68 3.41
C VAL A 149 3.44 -15.20 3.35
N CYS A 150 4.57 -15.69 3.86
CA CYS A 150 4.78 -17.13 4.05
C CYS A 150 4.82 -17.98 2.77
N TYR A 151 5.27 -17.41 1.65
CA TYR A 151 5.41 -18.14 0.39
C TYR A 151 6.81 -18.72 0.21
N SER A 152 6.90 -19.83 -0.52
CA SER A 152 8.16 -20.54 -0.74
C SER A 152 9.02 -19.98 -1.87
N THR A 153 8.42 -19.23 -2.80
CA THR A 153 9.14 -18.64 -3.93
C THR A 153 8.71 -17.20 -4.20
N LYS A 154 9.59 -16.45 -4.86
CA LYS A 154 9.34 -15.07 -5.29
C LYS A 154 8.18 -15.00 -6.31
N GLU A 155 8.06 -15.98 -7.19
CA GLU A 155 7.02 -16.02 -8.22
C GLU A 155 5.63 -16.17 -7.60
N GLN A 156 5.51 -16.94 -6.52
CA GLN A 156 4.22 -17.10 -5.84
C GLN A 156 3.73 -15.79 -5.23
N VAL A 157 4.60 -15.03 -4.56
CA VAL A 157 4.21 -13.71 -4.02
C VAL A 157 3.87 -12.72 -5.12
N ILE A 158 4.62 -12.71 -6.23
CA ILE A 158 4.32 -11.87 -7.40
C ILE A 158 2.94 -12.20 -7.95
N ASN A 159 2.63 -13.48 -8.15
CA ASN A 159 1.33 -13.91 -8.67
C ASN A 159 0.15 -13.42 -7.83
N VAL A 160 0.29 -13.41 -6.49
CA VAL A 160 -0.74 -12.88 -5.59
C VAL A 160 -0.97 -11.38 -5.83
N LEU A 161 0.11 -10.60 -5.90
CA LEU A 161 0.02 -9.17 -6.14
C LEU A 161 -0.53 -8.88 -7.55
N GLU A 162 -0.12 -9.63 -8.57
CA GLU A 162 -0.68 -9.52 -9.92
C GLU A 162 -2.19 -9.77 -9.95
N GLN A 163 -2.66 -10.87 -9.34
CA GLN A 163 -4.09 -11.15 -9.29
C GLN A 163 -4.85 -10.01 -8.62
N TYR A 164 -4.29 -9.43 -7.56
CA TYR A 164 -4.92 -8.30 -6.89
C TYR A 164 -4.88 -7.03 -7.74
N TYR A 165 -3.70 -6.48 -8.00
CA TYR A 165 -3.53 -5.15 -8.59
C TYR A 165 -3.98 -5.06 -10.05
N PHE A 166 -3.94 -6.15 -10.81
CA PHE A 166 -4.31 -6.13 -12.23
C PHE A 166 -5.73 -6.62 -12.52
N LYS A 167 -6.36 -7.36 -11.60
CA LYS A 167 -7.68 -7.94 -11.85
C LYS A 167 -8.74 -7.52 -10.85
N ASN A 168 -8.39 -7.45 -9.56
CA ASN A 168 -9.37 -7.35 -8.49
C ASN A 168 -9.44 -5.96 -7.83
N MET A 169 -8.38 -5.16 -7.93
CA MET A 169 -8.27 -3.87 -7.23
C MET A 169 -9.41 -2.92 -7.59
N SER A 170 -9.86 -2.89 -8.84
CA SER A 170 -10.95 -2.03 -9.29
C SER A 170 -12.26 -2.22 -8.51
N ASN A 171 -12.51 -3.43 -8.01
CA ASN A 171 -13.68 -3.78 -7.22
C ASN A 171 -13.47 -3.60 -5.70
N HIS A 172 -12.22 -3.43 -5.24
CA HIS A 172 -11.93 -3.20 -3.84
C HIS A 172 -12.38 -1.78 -3.46
N SER A 173 -13.12 -1.66 -2.35
CA SER A 173 -13.51 -0.38 -1.78
C SER A 173 -12.83 -0.09 -0.45
N MET A 174 -12.44 1.16 -0.26
CA MET A 174 -11.91 1.67 1.01
C MET A 174 -12.77 2.82 1.51
N TYR A 175 -12.82 3.05 2.82
CA TYR A 175 -13.39 4.31 3.28
C TYR A 175 -12.45 5.45 2.92
N VAL A 176 -13.03 6.45 2.28
CA VAL A 176 -12.44 7.74 1.99
C VAL A 176 -13.07 8.79 2.90
N MET A 177 -12.26 9.62 3.53
CA MET A 177 -12.77 10.73 4.32
C MET A 177 -13.15 11.90 3.42
N GLN A 178 -14.37 12.39 3.53
CA GLN A 178 -14.78 13.62 2.83
C GLN A 178 -14.08 14.83 3.45
N GLN A 179 -13.51 15.70 2.61
CA GLN A 179 -12.81 16.93 3.03
C GLN A 179 -13.56 18.22 2.69
N SER A 180 -14.74 18.14 2.05
CA SER A 180 -15.54 19.32 1.69
C SER A 180 -17.05 19.05 1.77
N GLY A 181 -17.84 20.13 1.83
CA GLY A 181 -19.30 20.09 1.91
C GLY A 181 -19.87 19.73 3.29
N ASP A 182 -21.15 19.40 3.33
CA ASP A 182 -21.87 19.11 4.59
C ASP A 182 -21.41 17.80 5.26
N GLY A 183 -20.69 16.96 4.53
CA GLY A 183 -20.19 15.67 5.02
C GLY A 183 -18.70 15.64 5.39
N ILE A 184 -18.03 16.80 5.53
CA ILE A 184 -16.63 16.86 5.97
C ILE A 184 -16.39 15.98 7.21
N GLY A 185 -15.35 15.17 7.17
CA GLY A 185 -14.98 14.26 8.26
C GLY A 185 -15.79 12.96 8.31
N THR A 186 -16.72 12.73 7.38
CA THR A 186 -17.41 11.43 7.28
C THR A 186 -16.63 10.45 6.40
N ARG A 187 -16.80 9.15 6.70
CA ARG A 187 -16.24 8.03 5.94
C ARG A 187 -17.21 7.57 4.87
N VAL A 188 -16.78 7.56 3.61
CA VAL A 188 -17.56 7.05 2.48
C VAL A 188 -16.83 5.88 1.86
N LEU A 189 -17.48 4.72 1.83
CA LEU A 189 -16.93 3.53 1.17
C LEU A 189 -16.88 3.81 -0.34
N THR A 190 -15.67 3.81 -0.90
CA THR A 190 -15.41 4.24 -2.27
C THR A 190 -14.55 3.17 -2.97
N PRO A 191 -14.99 2.62 -4.11
CA PRO A 191 -14.18 1.69 -4.89
C PRO A 191 -12.95 2.40 -5.48
N PHE A 192 -11.86 1.68 -5.71
CA PHE A 192 -10.78 2.20 -6.55
C PHE A 192 -11.24 2.44 -7.98
N ALA A 193 -12.20 1.64 -8.47
CA ALA A 193 -12.80 1.68 -9.82
C ALA A 193 -11.85 1.33 -10.98
N TYR A 194 -10.54 1.24 -10.72
CA TYR A 194 -9.50 0.99 -11.71
C TYR A 194 -8.48 -0.03 -11.18
N ASN A 195 -7.93 -0.85 -12.08
CA ASN A 195 -6.77 -1.68 -11.85
C ASN A 195 -5.50 -0.90 -12.20
N LEU A 196 -4.33 -1.36 -11.74
CA LEU A 196 -3.05 -0.63 -11.86
C LEU A 196 -2.63 -0.34 -13.32
N LEU A 197 -3.08 -1.17 -14.27
CA LEU A 197 -2.77 -1.02 -15.70
C LEU A 197 -3.73 -0.08 -16.44
N ASP A 198 -4.84 0.32 -15.81
CA ASP A 198 -5.77 1.25 -16.43
C ASP A 198 -5.16 2.65 -16.44
N SER A 199 -5.14 3.35 -17.57
CA SER A 199 -4.62 4.74 -17.62
C SER A 199 -5.35 5.65 -16.64
N ASP A 200 -6.67 5.45 -16.51
CA ASP A 200 -7.51 6.19 -15.58
C ASP A 200 -7.16 5.95 -14.12
N PHE A 201 -6.48 4.85 -13.78
CA PHE A 201 -5.97 4.65 -12.43
C PHE A 201 -5.02 5.78 -12.03
N TRP A 202 -4.13 6.20 -12.93
CA TRP A 202 -3.09 7.21 -12.63
C TRP A 202 -3.64 8.64 -12.61
N GLU A 203 -4.69 8.90 -13.39
CA GLU A 203 -5.25 10.24 -13.58
C GLU A 203 -6.47 10.49 -12.68
N ASN A 204 -7.35 9.50 -12.55
CA ASN A 204 -8.70 9.69 -12.03
C ASN A 204 -8.95 8.98 -10.68
N SER A 205 -8.12 8.01 -10.31
CA SER A 205 -8.25 7.32 -9.01
C SER A 205 -8.24 8.30 -7.85
N TRP A 206 -9.15 8.10 -6.90
CA TRP A 206 -9.21 8.91 -5.69
C TRP A 206 -7.91 8.82 -4.88
N LEU A 207 -7.14 7.76 -5.04
CA LEU A 207 -5.85 7.53 -4.39
C LEU A 207 -4.87 8.69 -4.63
N TRP A 208 -4.92 9.33 -5.80
CA TRP A 208 -3.99 10.39 -6.18
C TRP A 208 -4.53 11.79 -5.91
N LYS A 209 -5.78 11.92 -5.45
CA LYS A 209 -6.40 13.21 -5.22
C LYS A 209 -5.86 13.79 -3.92
N LYS A 210 -5.34 15.02 -4.01
CA LYS A 210 -4.88 15.78 -2.85
C LYS A 210 -5.98 15.82 -1.77
N ASP A 211 -5.55 15.78 -0.51
CA ASP A 211 -6.41 15.83 0.67
C ASP A 211 -7.30 14.58 0.83
N THR A 212 -7.10 13.52 0.04
CA THR A 212 -7.91 12.29 0.18
C THR A 212 -7.34 11.37 1.25
N VAL A 213 -8.16 10.97 2.22
CA VAL A 213 -7.74 10.08 3.30
C VAL A 213 -8.36 8.72 3.08
N GLY A 214 -7.55 7.76 2.66
CA GLY A 214 -7.93 6.35 2.69
C GLY A 214 -7.93 5.82 4.13
N SER A 215 -8.74 4.80 4.38
CA SER A 215 -8.62 3.98 5.58
C SER A 215 -7.20 3.42 5.71
N TYR A 216 -6.77 3.07 6.92
CA TYR A 216 -5.44 2.50 7.20
C TYR A 216 -4.27 3.44 6.92
N GLY A 217 -4.43 4.76 7.11
CA GLY A 217 -3.27 5.67 7.14
C GLY A 217 -2.57 5.83 5.80
N LEU A 218 -3.32 5.77 4.69
CA LEU A 218 -2.91 6.38 3.42
C LEU A 218 -2.98 7.90 3.59
N TYR A 219 -1.85 8.58 3.41
CA TYR A 219 -1.71 10.04 3.39
C TYR A 219 -2.09 10.81 4.68
N PRO A 220 -1.64 10.41 5.89
CA PRO A 220 -1.92 11.17 7.12
C PRO A 220 -1.38 12.62 7.06
N PHE A 221 -0.36 12.89 6.24
CA PHE A 221 0.26 14.20 6.04
C PHE A 221 -0.47 15.11 5.04
N GLN A 222 -1.44 14.60 4.27
CA GLN A 222 -2.19 15.41 3.30
C GLN A 222 -3.36 16.18 3.94
N ILE A 223 -3.56 16.14 5.26
CA ILE A 223 -4.71 16.78 5.88
C ILE A 223 -4.29 17.99 6.71
N LYS A 224 -4.93 19.14 6.45
CA LYS A 224 -4.89 20.30 7.32
C LYS A 224 -6.14 20.29 8.22
N GLY A 225 -5.99 20.00 9.51
CA GLY A 225 -7.02 20.26 10.53
C GLY A 225 -7.93 19.10 10.95
N TYR A 226 -7.56 17.84 10.73
CA TYR A 226 -8.35 16.69 11.18
C TYR A 226 -8.05 16.27 12.64
N ASP A 227 -9.02 15.68 13.33
CA ASP A 227 -8.88 15.17 14.70
C ASP A 227 -9.15 13.66 14.62
N CYS A 228 -8.12 12.84 14.77
CA CYS A 228 -8.30 11.41 14.62
C CYS A 228 -8.80 10.81 15.94
N ASN A 229 -9.97 10.20 15.91
CA ASN A 229 -10.32 9.25 16.97
C ASN A 229 -9.68 7.90 16.62
N ILE A 230 -8.39 7.72 16.94
CA ILE A 230 -7.66 6.43 16.86
C ILE A 230 -8.40 5.31 17.62
N ASN A 231 -9.26 5.66 18.56
CA ASN A 231 -10.01 4.72 19.38
C ASN A 231 -11.11 3.93 18.65
N ASP A 232 -11.50 4.28 17.42
CA ASP A 232 -12.42 3.41 16.66
C ASP A 232 -11.75 2.09 16.21
N TYR A 233 -10.42 2.02 16.13
CA TYR A 233 -9.70 0.76 15.86
C TYR A 233 -9.51 -0.08 17.13
N ASN A 234 -9.21 0.56 18.27
CA ASN A 234 -9.03 -0.12 19.57
C ASN A 234 -10.36 -0.49 20.27
N ARG A 235 -11.50 0.04 19.81
CA ARG A 235 -12.83 -0.32 20.35
C ARG A 235 -13.35 -1.66 19.88
N LEU A 236 -12.79 -2.26 18.82
CA LEU A 236 -13.19 -3.59 18.36
C LEU A 236 -12.56 -4.75 19.14
N LEU A 237 -11.66 -4.51 20.10
CA LEU A 237 -10.95 -5.59 20.81
C LEU A 237 -10.91 -5.48 22.35
N LYS A 238 -11.60 -4.52 22.98
CA LYS A 238 -11.73 -4.52 24.45
C LYS A 238 -12.95 -5.31 24.90
N TYR A 239 -12.77 -6.63 24.96
CA TYR A 239 -13.58 -7.51 25.80
C TYR A 239 -13.24 -7.25 27.27
N ASP A 240 -14.24 -7.12 28.14
CA ASP A 240 -14.02 -7.22 29.58
C ASP A 240 -13.86 -8.71 29.94
N PRO A 241 -12.67 -9.17 30.36
CA PRO A 241 -12.42 -10.59 30.64
C PRO A 241 -13.24 -11.13 31.83
N LYS A 242 -13.82 -10.25 32.67
CA LYS A 242 -14.66 -10.67 33.80
C LYS A 242 -16.14 -10.81 33.42
N THR A 243 -16.62 -10.10 32.41
CA THR A 243 -18.06 -10.04 32.10
C THR A 243 -18.43 -10.52 30.70
N HIS A 244 -17.45 -10.72 29.80
CA HIS A 244 -17.68 -11.09 28.40
C HIS A 244 -18.67 -10.20 27.65
N LYS A 245 -18.85 -8.94 28.10
CA LYS A 245 -19.74 -7.96 27.47
C LYS A 245 -18.92 -6.88 26.76
N PRO A 246 -19.38 -6.39 25.59
CA PRO A 246 -18.81 -5.19 24.99
C PRO A 246 -19.09 -3.98 25.89
N TYR A 247 -18.12 -3.06 25.98
CA TYR A 247 -18.30 -1.81 26.74
C TYR A 247 -19.48 -0.98 26.19
N PRO A 248 -20.33 -0.40 27.06
CA PRO A 248 -21.45 0.41 26.63
C PRO A 248 -20.99 1.69 25.91
N ASN A 249 -21.58 1.94 24.74
CA ASN A 249 -21.16 2.92 23.74
C ASN A 249 -21.46 4.40 24.07
N ASN A 250 -21.77 4.76 25.31
CA ASN A 250 -22.58 5.96 25.57
C ASN A 250 -21.87 7.17 26.21
N GLU A 251 -20.54 7.17 26.33
CA GLU A 251 -19.80 8.40 26.68
C GLU A 251 -18.84 8.81 25.56
N ARG A 252 -19.33 9.62 24.63
CA ARG A 252 -18.49 10.41 23.72
C ARG A 252 -17.94 11.61 24.49
N LYS A 253 -16.84 11.44 25.21
CA LYS A 253 -16.02 12.59 25.60
C LYS A 253 -15.19 13.00 24.36
N PRO A 254 -15.24 14.27 23.91
CA PRO A 254 -14.35 14.73 22.85
C PRO A 254 -12.90 14.61 23.36
N PHE A 255 -12.15 13.66 22.78
CA PHE A 255 -10.70 13.61 22.98
C PHE A 255 -10.09 14.80 22.24
N LYS A 256 -9.33 15.63 22.95
CA LYS A 256 -8.53 16.73 22.39
C LYS A 256 -7.15 16.23 21.98
N ASN A 257 -7.05 15.17 21.20
CA ASN A 257 -5.74 14.80 20.66
C ASN A 257 -5.54 15.61 19.38
N SER A 258 -4.39 16.26 19.23
CA SER A 258 -4.14 17.03 18.01
C SER A 258 -3.96 16.07 16.82
N LEU A 259 -4.26 16.50 15.59
CA LEU A 259 -3.95 15.76 14.35
C LEU A 259 -2.56 15.12 14.37
N LYS A 260 -1.60 15.84 14.95
CA LYS A 260 -0.19 15.48 15.02
C LYS A 260 0.04 14.24 15.89
N ASP A 261 -0.65 14.14 17.04
CA ASP A 261 -0.54 12.96 17.93
C ASP A 261 -1.15 11.70 17.30
N CYS A 262 -2.02 11.93 16.34
CA CYS A 262 -2.85 11.00 15.62
C CYS A 262 -2.20 10.41 14.36
N ALA A 263 -1.47 11.25 13.64
CA ALA A 263 -0.62 10.85 12.54
C ALA A 263 0.67 10.18 13.03
N LYS A 264 1.08 10.42 14.29
CA LYS A 264 2.37 9.99 14.85
C LYS A 264 2.74 8.51 14.63
N PRO A 265 1.83 7.51 14.76
CA PRO A 265 2.16 6.11 14.46
C PRO A 265 2.43 5.84 12.98
N PHE A 266 2.05 6.78 12.12
CA PHE A 266 2.21 6.75 10.67
C PHE A 266 3.23 7.77 10.17
N ASP A 267 3.88 8.52 11.07
CA ASP A 267 4.99 9.38 10.70
C ASP A 267 6.09 8.49 10.13
N LEU A 268 6.56 8.84 8.92
CA LEU A 268 7.70 8.19 8.31
C LEU A 268 8.91 8.39 9.24
N PRO A 269 9.73 7.34 9.47
CA PRO A 269 10.97 7.52 10.19
C PRO A 269 11.85 8.50 9.40
N ILE A 270 12.54 9.37 10.12
CA ILE A 270 13.56 10.23 9.51
C ILE A 270 14.72 9.32 9.14
N LEU A 271 15.03 9.24 7.85
CA LEU A 271 16.12 8.43 7.32
C LEU A 271 17.28 9.32 6.89
N ASP A 272 18.47 9.00 7.39
CA ASP A 272 19.72 9.65 6.98
C ASP A 272 20.29 8.93 5.76
N TYR A 273 19.79 9.31 4.56
CA TYR A 273 20.26 8.70 3.32
C TYR A 273 21.75 9.00 3.07
N PRO A 274 22.51 8.03 2.52
CA PRO A 274 23.89 8.24 2.06
C PRO A 274 23.99 9.38 1.06
N LYS A 275 25.10 10.12 1.10
CA LYS A 275 25.34 11.27 0.23
C LYS A 275 25.28 10.89 -1.25
N GLU A 276 25.76 9.70 -1.57
CA GLU A 276 25.79 9.11 -2.90
C GLU A 276 24.38 8.98 -3.49
N ILE A 277 23.37 8.63 -2.67
CA ILE A 277 21.98 8.59 -3.12
C ILE A 277 21.48 10.00 -3.44
N PHE A 278 21.81 10.99 -2.60
CA PHE A 278 21.39 12.37 -2.84
C PHE A 278 22.00 12.99 -4.09
N GLU A 279 23.27 12.70 -4.38
CA GLU A 279 23.97 13.22 -5.56
C GLU A 279 23.31 12.77 -6.87
N LEU A 280 22.66 11.61 -6.90
CA LEU A 280 21.91 11.11 -8.07
C LEU A 280 20.65 11.93 -8.41
N TYR A 281 20.17 12.77 -7.50
CA TYR A 281 18.99 13.64 -7.71
C TYR A 281 19.35 15.10 -7.95
N ASN A 282 20.64 15.46 -7.86
CA ASN A 282 21.13 16.83 -8.06
C ASN A 282 21.79 17.04 -9.44
N ASN A 283 21.87 15.98 -10.26
CA ASN A 283 22.38 15.99 -11.63
C ASN A 283 21.23 15.94 -12.64
#